data_AF-A0A834IP82-F1
#
_entry.id   AF-A0A834IP82-F1
#
_cell.length_a   1.000
_cell.length_b   1.000
_cell.length_c   1.000
_cell.angle_alpha   90.00
_cell.angle_beta   90.00
_cell.angle_gamma   90.00
#
_symmetry.space_group_name_H-M   'P 1'
#
loop_
_entity.id
_entity.type
_entity.pdbx_description
1 polymer ?
#
loop_
_entity_poly.entity_id
_entity_poly.type
_entity_poly.pdbx_seq_one_letter_code
_entity_poly.pdbx_strand_id
1 'polypeptide(L)'
;MLLNEIAQFTIAIGLEDITAVIELVEFSFSGFIYQWSARKKMDLAIRHKEKGARHFNDRNHAEAAYRFTKAIKILCSIPIAVESKAELVDDVPRTDLRALTSKLYNNLSSCYFRENVYDLVSPLCQKVLEFEPNNVKALYKLGVAYKMDRDFDRALDALSKVIKIEPQNKACEHHLAEVRDELKKANAKMDDIMRKMFVGSINK
;
A
#
# COMPACT_ATOMS: atom_id res chain seq x y z
N MET A 1 -1.67 -33.96 -10.06
CA MET A 1 -2.92 -34.70 -9.89
C MET A 1 -3.70 -34.63 -11.19
N LEU A 2 -3.92 -35.80 -11.79
CA LEU A 2 -4.84 -36.06 -12.88
C LEU A 2 -6.28 -36.12 -12.32
N LEU A 3 -7.29 -36.03 -13.19
CA LEU A 3 -8.68 -36.16 -12.79
C LEU A 3 -8.91 -37.53 -12.13
N ASN A 4 -9.59 -37.54 -10.98
CA ASN A 4 -9.81 -38.69 -10.09
C ASN A 4 -8.52 -39.30 -9.51
N GLU A 5 -7.37 -38.65 -9.67
CA GLU A 5 -6.16 -39.06 -8.94
C GLU A 5 -6.35 -38.77 -7.46
N ILE A 6 -6.11 -39.78 -6.64
CA ILE A 6 -6.08 -39.68 -5.18
C ILE A 6 -4.61 -39.59 -4.76
N ALA A 7 -4.26 -38.50 -4.10
CA ALA A 7 -2.92 -38.27 -3.59
C ALA A 7 -2.97 -38.04 -2.08
N GLN A 8 -2.05 -38.67 -1.38
CA GLN A 8 -1.86 -38.48 0.05
C GLN A 8 -0.67 -37.56 0.29
N PHE A 9 -0.88 -36.53 1.11
CA PHE A 9 0.14 -35.58 1.51
C PHE A 9 0.24 -35.56 3.02
N THR A 10 1.45 -35.59 3.54
CA THR A 10 1.71 -35.37 4.96
C THR A 10 2.44 -34.04 5.11
N ILE A 11 1.87 -33.15 5.91
CA ILE A 11 2.43 -31.84 6.22
C ILE A 11 2.77 -31.84 7.71
N ALA A 12 4.04 -31.68 8.02
CA ALA A 12 4.51 -31.45 9.38
C ALA A 12 4.18 -30.02 9.82
N ILE A 13 3.37 -29.86 10.86
CA ILE A 13 3.04 -28.57 11.46
C ILE A 13 3.52 -28.59 12.91
N GLY A 14 4.76 -28.15 13.12
CA GLY A 14 5.37 -28.15 14.46
C GLY A 14 5.70 -29.56 14.95
N LEU A 15 4.99 -30.03 15.99
CA LEU A 15 5.17 -31.36 16.59
C LEU A 15 4.14 -32.40 16.11
N GLU A 16 3.20 -32.00 15.24
CA GLU A 16 2.14 -32.87 14.73
C GLU A 16 2.23 -33.00 13.20
N ASP A 17 2.02 -34.22 12.71
CA ASP A 17 1.92 -34.52 11.28
C ASP A 17 0.45 -34.60 10.87
N ILE A 18 0.03 -33.70 9.98
CA ILE A 18 -1.30 -33.77 9.37
C ILE A 18 -1.19 -34.52 8.05
N THR A 19 -1.87 -35.66 7.96
CA THR A 19 -2.01 -36.40 6.70
C THR A 19 -3.36 -36.10 6.07
N ALA A 20 -3.35 -35.58 4.84
CA ALA A 20 -4.53 -35.30 4.04
C ALA A 20 -4.54 -36.18 2.80
N VAL A 21 -5.69 -36.78 2.50
CA VAL A 21 -5.95 -37.48 1.23
C VAL A 21 -6.82 -36.57 0.38
N ILE A 22 -6.32 -36.19 -0.79
CA ILE A 22 -6.98 -35.29 -1.73
C ILE A 22 -7.32 -36.08 -2.98
N GLU A 23 -8.55 -35.94 -3.47
CA GLU A 23 -8.99 -36.44 -4.76
C GLU A 23 -9.32 -35.26 -5.68
N LEU A 24 -8.77 -35.24 -6.89
CA LEU A 24 -9.13 -34.22 -7.89
C LEU A 24 -10.44 -34.62 -8.58
N VAL A 25 -11.57 -34.21 -8.00
CA VAL A 25 -12.92 -34.54 -8.50
C VAL A 25 -13.25 -33.82 -9.81
N GLU A 26 -12.85 -32.56 -9.96
CA GLU A 26 -13.11 -31.78 -11.16
C GLU A 26 -12.01 -30.74 -11.40
N PHE A 27 -11.68 -30.50 -12.66
CA PHE A 27 -10.87 -29.37 -13.09
C PHE A 27 -11.48 -28.74 -14.34
N SER A 28 -11.80 -27.45 -14.26
CA SER A 28 -12.30 -26.69 -15.40
C SER A 28 -11.40 -25.48 -15.68
N PHE A 29 -11.01 -25.34 -16.96
CA PHE A 29 -10.30 -24.16 -17.42
C PHE A 29 -11.29 -23.01 -17.63
N SER A 30 -11.21 -21.99 -16.79
CA SER A 30 -12.16 -20.86 -16.83
C SER A 30 -11.73 -19.72 -17.77
N GLY A 31 -10.88 -20.00 -18.76
CA GLY A 31 -10.31 -19.02 -19.68
C GLY A 31 -9.12 -18.25 -19.09
N PHE A 32 -8.44 -17.50 -19.95
CA PHE A 32 -7.34 -16.62 -19.55
C PHE A 32 -7.87 -15.33 -18.90
N ILE A 33 -7.07 -14.73 -18.02
CA ILE A 33 -7.48 -13.54 -17.26
C ILE A 33 -7.95 -12.38 -18.16
N TYR A 34 -7.37 -12.20 -19.36
CA TYR A 34 -7.80 -11.13 -20.28
C TYR A 34 -9.21 -11.33 -20.84
N GLN A 35 -9.73 -12.57 -20.83
CA GLN A 35 -11.07 -12.92 -21.30
C GLN A 35 -12.14 -12.74 -20.21
N TRP A 36 -11.74 -12.48 -18.96
CA TRP A 36 -12.67 -12.36 -17.86
C TRP A 36 -13.29 -10.96 -17.79
N SER A 37 -14.58 -10.92 -17.45
CA SER A 37 -15.29 -9.67 -17.14
C SER A 37 -14.65 -8.91 -15.98
N ALA A 38 -14.89 -7.60 -15.94
CA ALA A 38 -14.49 -6.74 -14.84
C ALA A 38 -15.01 -7.25 -13.50
N ARG A 39 -16.27 -7.72 -13.44
CA ARG A 39 -16.86 -8.30 -12.22
C ARG A 39 -16.11 -9.53 -11.72
N LYS A 40 -15.83 -10.51 -12.58
CA LYS A 40 -15.10 -11.73 -12.20
C LYS A 40 -13.69 -11.39 -11.66
N LYS A 41 -13.00 -10.43 -12.28
CA LYS A 41 -11.70 -9.92 -11.81
C LYS A 41 -11.83 -9.23 -10.46
N MET A 42 -12.84 -8.36 -10.28
CA MET A 42 -13.10 -7.65 -9.04
C MET A 42 -13.39 -8.62 -7.88
N ASP A 43 -14.22 -9.64 -8.10
CA ASP A 43 -14.54 -10.66 -7.09
C ASP A 43 -13.29 -11.46 -6.66
N LEU A 44 -12.42 -11.81 -7.62
CA LEU A 44 -11.15 -12.46 -7.29
C LEU A 44 -10.22 -11.51 -6.50
N ALA A 45 -10.16 -10.23 -6.86
CA ALA A 45 -9.39 -9.25 -6.12
C ALA A 45 -9.90 -9.07 -4.68
N ILE A 46 -11.22 -9.08 -4.48
CA ILE A 46 -11.85 -9.02 -3.14
C ILE A 46 -11.46 -10.24 -2.30
N ARG A 47 -11.50 -11.45 -2.87
CA ARG A 47 -11.06 -12.66 -2.16
C ARG A 47 -9.59 -12.58 -1.73
N HIS A 48 -8.73 -12.03 -2.59
CA HIS A 48 -7.33 -11.77 -2.22
C HIS A 48 -7.19 -10.68 -1.15
N LYS A 49 -7.99 -9.60 -1.21
CA LYS A 49 -8.06 -8.56 -0.17
C LYS A 49 -8.41 -9.17 1.19
N GLU A 50 -9.40 -10.04 1.25
CA GLU A 50 -9.83 -10.70 2.50
C GLU A 50 -8.78 -11.64 3.06
N LYS A 51 -8.15 -12.46 2.22
CA LYS A 51 -6.99 -13.28 2.63
C LYS A 51 -5.85 -12.41 3.16
N GLY A 52 -5.52 -11.32 2.47
CA GLY A 52 -4.50 -10.38 2.90
C GLY A 52 -4.82 -9.72 4.24
N ALA A 53 -6.09 -9.36 4.47
CA ALA A 53 -6.54 -8.80 5.74
C ALA A 53 -6.41 -9.80 6.90
N ARG A 54 -6.71 -11.09 6.66
CA ARG A 54 -6.49 -12.15 7.66
C ARG A 54 -5.02 -12.26 8.03
N HIS A 55 -4.14 -12.43 7.04
CA HIS A 55 -2.70 -12.52 7.28
C HIS A 55 -2.12 -11.26 7.94
N PHE A 56 -2.64 -10.08 7.62
CA PHE A 56 -2.25 -8.84 8.29
C PHE A 56 -2.60 -8.84 9.78
N ASN A 57 -3.78 -9.33 10.13
CA ASN A 57 -4.20 -9.49 11.53
C ASN A 57 -3.36 -10.55 12.26
N ASP A 58 -2.96 -11.61 11.56
CA ASP A 58 -2.06 -12.66 12.07
C ASP A 58 -0.59 -12.19 12.16
N ARG A 59 -0.31 -10.91 11.89
CA ARG A 59 1.04 -10.31 11.81
C ARG A 59 1.96 -10.94 10.77
N ASN A 60 1.41 -11.72 9.83
CA ASN A 60 2.13 -12.20 8.67
C ASN A 60 2.10 -11.14 7.55
N HIS A 61 2.91 -10.10 7.72
CA HIS A 61 2.94 -8.94 6.84
C HIS A 61 3.42 -9.27 5.41
N ALA A 62 4.31 -10.26 5.26
CA ALA A 62 4.81 -10.71 3.97
C ALA A 62 3.69 -11.37 3.12
N GLU A 63 2.95 -12.32 3.70
CA GLU A 63 1.86 -12.98 2.99
C GLU A 63 0.70 -12.00 2.75
N ALA A 64 0.43 -11.09 3.69
CA ALA A 64 -0.54 -10.02 3.49
C ALA A 64 -0.17 -9.15 2.28
N ALA A 65 1.08 -8.69 2.19
CA ALA A 65 1.59 -7.90 1.08
C ALA A 65 1.50 -8.65 -0.25
N TYR A 66 1.84 -9.96 -0.27
CA TYR A 66 1.67 -10.81 -1.45
C TYR A 66 0.21 -10.84 -1.92
N ARG A 67 -0.75 -11.04 -1.02
CA ARG A 67 -2.18 -11.10 -1.36
C ARG A 67 -2.71 -9.76 -1.86
N PHE A 68 -2.36 -8.64 -1.22
CA PHE A 68 -2.77 -7.31 -1.69
C PHE A 68 -2.17 -6.97 -3.05
N THR A 69 -0.89 -7.30 -3.27
CA THR A 69 -0.23 -7.12 -4.57
C THR A 69 -0.91 -7.93 -5.67
N LYS A 70 -1.30 -9.17 -5.38
CA LYS A 70 -2.02 -10.03 -6.33
C LYS A 70 -3.38 -9.44 -6.69
N ALA A 71 -4.12 -8.91 -5.70
CA ALA A 71 -5.38 -8.21 -5.94
C ALA A 71 -5.21 -6.98 -6.85
N ILE A 72 -4.19 -6.14 -6.58
CA ILE A 72 -3.89 -4.95 -7.40
C ILE A 72 -3.58 -5.36 -8.85
N LYS A 73 -2.71 -6.36 -9.05
CA LYS A 73 -2.36 -6.85 -10.40
C LYS A 73 -3.58 -7.35 -11.18
N ILE A 74 -4.54 -7.99 -10.50
CA ILE A 74 -5.79 -8.41 -11.12
C ILE A 74 -6.62 -7.19 -11.55
N LEU A 75 -6.76 -6.18 -10.70
CA LEU A 75 -7.50 -4.96 -11.05
C LEU A 75 -6.83 -4.17 -12.18
N CYS A 76 -5.49 -4.11 -12.21
CA CYS A 76 -4.74 -3.51 -13.32
C CYS A 76 -4.99 -4.19 -14.67
N SER A 77 -5.44 -5.45 -14.67
CA SER A 77 -5.79 -6.18 -15.90
C SER A 77 -7.21 -5.89 -16.43
N ILE A 78 -7.99 -5.05 -15.74
CA ILE A 78 -9.28 -4.57 -16.24
C ILE A 78 -9.00 -3.47 -17.26
N PRO A 79 -9.33 -3.66 -18.55
CA PRO A 79 -9.06 -2.66 -19.56
C PRO A 79 -9.95 -1.42 -19.31
N ILE A 80 -9.33 -0.31 -18.93
CA ILE A 80 -10.00 0.97 -18.82
C ILE A 80 -9.63 1.75 -20.08
N ALA A 81 -10.58 1.92 -21.00
CA ALA A 81 -10.38 2.73 -22.18
C ALA A 81 -10.02 4.16 -21.76
N VAL A 82 -8.82 4.62 -22.15
CA VAL A 82 -8.20 5.89 -21.73
C VAL A 82 -9.07 7.10 -22.09
N GLU A 83 -9.79 7.00 -23.21
CA GLU A 83 -10.66 8.06 -23.74
C GLU A 83 -12.12 7.91 -23.31
N SER A 84 -12.48 6.77 -22.72
CA SER A 84 -13.86 6.50 -22.38
C SER A 84 -14.23 7.22 -21.09
N LYS A 85 -15.22 8.10 -21.16
CA LYS A 85 -15.87 8.71 -19.98
C LYS A 85 -16.91 7.78 -19.34
N ALA A 86 -17.02 6.52 -19.80
CA ALA A 86 -18.02 5.60 -19.27
C ALA A 86 -17.89 5.47 -17.75
N GLU A 87 -19.02 5.55 -17.04
CA GLU A 87 -19.04 5.40 -15.58
C GLU A 87 -18.87 3.94 -15.16
N LEU A 88 -19.16 3.01 -16.08
CA LEU A 88 -19.05 1.57 -15.90
C LEU A 88 -17.91 0.99 -16.75
N VAL A 89 -17.33 -0.12 -16.29
CA VAL A 89 -16.53 -1.05 -17.09
C VAL A 89 -17.22 -2.40 -17.01
N ASP A 90 -17.69 -2.90 -18.15
CA ASP A 90 -18.75 -3.93 -18.22
C ASP A 90 -19.97 -3.48 -17.38
N ASP A 91 -20.22 -4.17 -16.27
CA ASP A 91 -21.30 -3.93 -15.31
C ASP A 91 -20.79 -3.44 -13.94
N VAL A 92 -19.54 -2.96 -13.88
CA VAL A 92 -18.89 -2.52 -12.64
C VAL A 92 -18.66 -1.01 -12.65
N PRO A 93 -19.15 -0.26 -11.65
CA PRO A 93 -18.83 1.15 -11.51
C PRO A 93 -17.34 1.41 -11.36
N ARG A 94 -16.82 2.38 -12.11
CA ARG A 94 -15.43 2.83 -12.00
C ARG A 94 -15.11 3.40 -10.62
N THR A 95 -16.10 3.99 -9.96
CA THR A 95 -16.00 4.45 -8.57
C THR A 95 -15.67 3.29 -7.64
N ASP A 96 -16.29 2.12 -7.83
CA ASP A 96 -16.07 0.94 -7.00
C ASP A 96 -14.69 0.33 -7.25
N LEU A 97 -14.25 0.30 -8.52
CA LEU A 97 -12.89 -0.10 -8.87
C LEU A 97 -11.84 0.82 -8.24
N ARG A 98 -12.06 2.14 -8.28
CA ARG A 98 -11.18 3.13 -7.64
C ARG A 98 -11.16 2.97 -6.14
N ALA A 99 -12.32 2.83 -5.50
CA ALA A 99 -12.43 2.64 -4.04
C ALA A 99 -11.74 1.35 -3.58
N LEU A 100 -11.93 0.23 -4.30
CA LEU A 100 -11.24 -1.03 -3.99
C LEU A 100 -9.73 -0.91 -4.20
N THR A 101 -9.30 -0.28 -5.29
CA THR A 101 -7.88 -0.06 -5.62
C THR A 101 -7.20 0.82 -4.56
N SER A 102 -7.83 1.93 -4.18
CA SER A 102 -7.40 2.81 -3.09
C SER A 102 -7.22 2.02 -1.78
N LYS A 103 -8.24 1.23 -1.39
CA LYS A 103 -8.17 0.40 -0.19
C LYS A 103 -7.03 -0.63 -0.24
N LEU A 104 -6.77 -1.23 -1.39
CA LEU A 104 -5.67 -2.18 -1.57
C LEU A 104 -4.30 -1.51 -1.45
N TYR A 105 -4.09 -0.34 -2.06
CA TYR A 105 -2.86 0.43 -1.89
C TYR A 105 -2.66 0.86 -0.43
N ASN A 106 -3.73 1.27 0.25
CA ASN A 106 -3.68 1.63 1.66
C ASN A 106 -3.35 0.43 2.57
N ASN A 107 -3.86 -0.75 2.25
CA ASN A 107 -3.55 -1.98 2.99
C ASN A 107 -2.12 -2.45 2.73
N LEU A 108 -1.66 -2.42 1.47
CA LEU A 108 -0.29 -2.79 1.10
C LEU A 108 0.72 -1.84 1.74
N SER A 109 0.47 -0.52 1.71
CA SER A 109 1.33 0.44 2.40
C SER A 109 1.34 0.22 3.92
N SER A 110 0.24 -0.24 4.51
CA SER A 110 0.22 -0.60 5.93
C SER A 110 1.12 -1.80 6.24
N CYS A 111 1.28 -2.75 5.31
CA CYS A 111 2.21 -3.87 5.47
C CYS A 111 3.66 -3.36 5.53
N TYR A 112 4.08 -2.60 4.53
CA TYR A 112 5.44 -2.03 4.49
C TYR A 112 5.71 -1.04 5.62
N PHE A 113 4.69 -0.27 6.03
CA PHE A 113 4.81 0.66 7.14
C PHE A 113 5.06 -0.06 8.47
N ARG A 114 4.44 -1.24 8.69
CA ARG A 114 4.70 -2.06 9.89
C ARG A 114 6.12 -2.62 9.92
N GLU A 115 6.69 -2.87 8.75
CA GLU A 115 8.07 -3.34 8.57
C GLU A 115 9.09 -2.20 8.44
N ASN A 116 8.68 -0.94 8.58
CA ASN A 116 9.52 0.26 8.41
C ASN A 116 10.20 0.38 7.03
N VAL A 117 9.61 -0.21 5.99
CA VAL A 117 10.10 -0.17 4.60
C VAL A 117 9.50 1.07 3.90
N TYR A 118 9.99 2.26 4.27
CA TYR A 118 9.37 3.54 3.93
C TYR A 118 9.51 3.95 2.46
N ASP A 119 10.53 3.46 1.77
CA ASP A 119 10.77 3.62 0.34
C ASP A 119 9.60 3.07 -0.50
N LEU A 120 8.98 1.97 -0.04
CA LEU A 120 7.78 1.40 -0.66
C LEU A 120 6.48 2.06 -0.15
N VAL A 121 6.46 2.64 1.06
CA VAL A 121 5.26 3.29 1.63
C VAL A 121 4.88 4.52 0.83
N SER A 122 5.83 5.43 0.58
CA SER A 122 5.58 6.72 -0.06
C SER A 122 4.83 6.60 -1.40
N PRO A 123 5.31 5.83 -2.40
CA PRO A 123 4.62 5.72 -3.69
C PRO A 123 3.22 5.07 -3.56
N LEU A 124 3.05 4.11 -2.65
CA LEU A 124 1.74 3.48 -2.42
C LEU A 124 0.75 4.45 -1.79
N CYS A 125 1.18 5.26 -0.83
CA CYS A 125 0.34 6.29 -0.23
C CYS A 125 -0.01 7.39 -1.22
N GLN A 126 0.91 7.81 -2.09
CA GLN A 126 0.59 8.73 -3.19
C GLN A 126 -0.52 8.17 -4.10
N LYS A 127 -0.48 6.87 -4.43
CA LYS A 127 -1.58 6.22 -5.16
C LYS A 127 -2.92 6.26 -4.43
N VAL A 128 -2.94 6.15 -3.11
CA VAL A 128 -4.19 6.35 -2.35
C VAL A 128 -4.69 7.79 -2.50
N LEU A 129 -3.80 8.77 -2.38
CA LEU A 129 -4.13 10.20 -2.42
C LEU A 129 -4.55 10.68 -3.82
N GLU A 130 -4.14 10.00 -4.89
CA GLU A 130 -4.69 10.22 -6.25
C GLU A 130 -6.21 9.96 -6.32
N PHE A 131 -6.72 8.99 -5.53
CA PHE A 131 -8.14 8.66 -5.47
C PHE A 131 -8.87 9.37 -4.32
N GLU A 132 -8.20 9.53 -3.19
CA GLU A 132 -8.75 10.06 -1.94
C GLU A 132 -7.79 11.11 -1.36
N PRO A 133 -7.80 12.36 -1.85
CA PRO A 133 -6.81 13.39 -1.49
C PRO A 133 -6.72 13.70 0.01
N ASN A 134 -7.80 13.46 0.76
CA ASN A 134 -7.92 13.72 2.19
C ASN A 134 -7.85 12.43 3.04
N ASN A 135 -7.33 11.32 2.49
CA ASN A 135 -7.21 10.09 3.26
C ASN A 135 -6.17 10.25 4.38
N VAL A 136 -6.66 10.39 5.62
CA VAL A 136 -5.85 10.62 6.83
C VAL A 136 -4.80 9.52 7.01
N LYS A 137 -5.15 8.24 6.82
CA LYS A 137 -4.21 7.12 7.01
C LYS A 137 -3.07 7.17 6.01
N ALA A 138 -3.34 7.54 4.75
CA ALA A 138 -2.32 7.69 3.73
C ALA A 138 -1.46 8.94 3.96
N LEU A 139 -2.05 10.09 4.28
CA LEU A 139 -1.32 11.32 4.60
C LEU A 139 -0.38 11.11 5.80
N TYR A 140 -0.86 10.45 6.86
CA TYR A 140 -0.06 10.15 8.04
C TYR A 140 1.15 9.28 7.69
N LYS A 141 0.93 8.13 7.04
CA LYS A 141 2.01 7.23 6.64
C LYS A 141 3.00 7.88 5.68
N LEU A 142 2.52 8.70 4.75
CA LEU A 142 3.34 9.45 3.81
C LEU A 142 4.22 10.49 4.54
N GLY A 143 3.63 11.23 5.48
CA GLY A 143 4.37 12.20 6.29
C GLY A 143 5.45 11.55 7.15
N VAL A 144 5.15 10.41 7.77
CA VAL A 144 6.16 9.62 8.49
C VAL A 144 7.23 9.10 7.54
N ALA A 145 6.87 8.58 6.36
CA ALA A 145 7.84 8.08 5.39
C ALA A 145 8.80 9.19 4.90
N TYR A 146 8.28 10.38 4.60
CA TYR A 146 9.13 11.54 4.25
C TYR A 146 10.03 11.98 5.41
N LYS A 147 9.55 11.95 6.64
CA LYS A 147 10.39 12.22 7.82
C LYS A 147 11.58 11.26 7.88
N MET A 148 11.35 9.98 7.59
CA MET A 148 12.40 8.95 7.61
C MET A 148 13.37 9.10 6.43
N ASP A 149 12.90 9.62 5.29
CA ASP A 149 13.72 10.03 4.15
C ASP A 149 14.46 11.37 4.38
N ARG A 150 14.30 11.98 5.56
CA ARG A 150 14.80 13.33 5.91
C ARG A 150 14.30 14.45 5.00
N ASP A 151 13.23 14.20 4.26
CA ASP A 151 12.51 15.23 3.51
C ASP A 151 11.52 15.94 4.43
N PHE A 152 12.05 16.81 5.28
CA PHE A 152 11.28 17.44 6.34
C PHE A 152 10.20 18.40 5.81
N ASP A 153 10.43 19.04 4.66
CA ASP A 153 9.45 19.94 4.03
C ASP A 153 8.20 19.17 3.58
N ARG A 154 8.37 18.05 2.84
CA ARG A 154 7.21 17.23 2.44
C ARG A 154 6.58 16.50 3.61
N ALA A 155 7.36 16.11 4.62
CA ALA A 155 6.84 15.53 5.86
C ALA A 155 5.92 16.53 6.58
N LEU A 156 6.35 17.80 6.68
CA LEU A 156 5.61 18.86 7.34
C LEU A 156 4.27 19.13 6.63
N ASP A 157 4.26 19.19 5.29
CA ASP A 157 3.02 19.39 4.52
C ASP A 157 2.02 18.24 4.74
N ALA A 158 2.47 16.99 4.61
CA ALA A 158 1.61 15.83 4.75
C ALA A 158 1.03 15.69 6.18
N LEU A 159 1.86 15.84 7.22
CA LEU A 159 1.40 15.76 8.62
C LEU A 159 0.54 16.97 9.01
N SER A 160 0.81 18.16 8.47
CA SER A 160 -0.04 19.33 8.72
C SER A 160 -1.44 19.15 8.14
N LYS A 161 -1.58 18.49 6.98
CA LYS A 161 -2.89 18.13 6.43
C LYS A 161 -3.65 17.16 7.34
N VAL A 162 -2.96 16.20 7.95
CA VAL A 162 -3.57 15.30 8.95
C VAL A 162 -4.13 16.10 10.13
N ILE A 163 -3.33 16.99 10.74
CA ILE A 163 -3.78 17.81 11.89
C ILE A 163 -4.94 18.75 11.52
N LYS A 164 -4.99 19.25 10.29
CA LYS A 164 -6.15 20.04 9.82
C LYS A 164 -7.44 19.23 9.78
N ILE A 165 -7.37 17.94 9.45
CA ILE A 165 -8.54 17.04 9.36
C ILE A 165 -8.88 16.45 10.73
N GLU A 166 -7.87 16.01 11.48
CA GLU A 166 -7.96 15.41 12.81
C GLU A 166 -7.10 16.17 13.82
N PRO A 167 -7.59 17.30 14.38
CA PRO A 167 -6.81 18.13 15.29
C PRO A 167 -6.35 17.44 16.58
N GLN A 168 -6.99 16.34 16.96
CA GLN A 168 -6.70 15.59 18.19
C GLN A 168 -5.82 14.36 17.95
N ASN A 169 -5.23 14.21 16.75
CA ASN A 169 -4.37 13.08 16.42
C ASN A 169 -2.99 13.22 17.09
N LYS A 170 -2.87 12.72 18.33
CA LYS A 170 -1.64 12.79 19.15
C LYS A 170 -0.42 12.18 18.48
N ALA A 171 -0.59 11.08 17.75
CA ALA A 171 0.51 10.42 17.06
C ALA A 171 1.06 11.32 15.93
N CYS A 172 0.16 11.99 15.20
CA CYS A 172 0.55 12.95 14.18
C CYS A 172 1.19 14.19 14.79
N GLU A 173 0.67 14.70 15.92
CA GLU A 173 1.22 15.86 16.61
C GLU A 173 2.67 15.62 17.05
N HIS A 174 2.95 14.43 17.61
CA HIS A 174 4.29 14.02 17.97
C HIS A 174 5.25 14.04 16.77
N HIS A 175 4.89 13.40 15.66
CA HIS A 175 5.73 13.41 14.46
C HIS A 175 5.88 14.81 13.85
N LEU A 176 4.86 15.65 13.93
CA LEU A 176 4.93 17.02 13.43
C LEU A 176 5.90 17.86 14.27
N ALA A 177 5.95 17.67 15.59
CA ALA A 177 6.93 18.30 16.46
C ALA A 177 8.36 17.85 16.11
N GLU A 178 8.60 16.55 15.95
CA GLU A 178 9.91 16.02 15.54
C GLU A 178 10.37 16.62 14.19
N VAL A 179 9.47 16.68 13.20
CA VAL A 179 9.78 17.25 11.88
C VAL A 179 10.14 18.73 11.99
N ARG A 180 9.41 19.51 12.80
CA ARG A 180 9.70 20.95 12.99
C ARG A 180 11.06 21.18 13.63
N ASP A 181 11.41 20.38 14.64
CA ASP A 181 12.70 20.47 15.30
C ASP A 181 13.84 20.11 14.36
N GLU A 182 13.71 19.03 13.59
CA GLU A 182 14.72 18.63 12.60
C GLU A 182 14.85 19.65 11.46
N LEU A 183 13.74 20.21 10.97
CA LEU A 183 13.77 21.27 9.95
C LEU A 183 14.50 22.52 10.46
N LYS A 184 14.25 22.93 11.70
CA LYS A 184 14.96 24.06 12.33
C LYS A 184 16.46 23.81 12.41
N LYS A 185 16.88 22.62 12.82
CA LYS A 185 18.30 22.23 12.88
C LYS A 185 18.93 22.20 11.48
N ALA A 186 18.23 21.66 10.49
CA ALA A 186 18.69 21.60 9.10
C ALA A 186 18.90 23.00 8.51
N ASN A 187 17.95 23.91 8.71
CA ASN A 187 18.04 25.30 8.26
C ASN A 187 19.19 26.04 8.94
N ALA A 188 19.33 25.94 10.26
CA ALA A 188 20.43 26.57 10.99
C ALA A 188 21.81 26.06 10.51
N LYS A 189 21.91 24.77 10.18
CA LYS A 189 23.13 24.19 9.61
C LYS A 189 23.41 24.73 8.20
N MET A 190 22.38 24.85 7.36
CA MET A 190 22.50 25.42 6.02
C MET A 190 22.96 26.88 6.10
N ASP A 191 22.39 27.68 6.99
CA ASP A 191 22.77 29.08 7.19
C ASP A 191 24.24 29.24 7.60
N ASP A 192 24.74 28.40 8.52
CA ASP A 192 26.15 28.41 8.91
C ASP A 192 27.10 28.01 7.76
N ILE A 193 26.71 27.00 6.97
CA ILE A 193 27.45 26.59 5.77
C ILE A 193 27.52 27.73 4.76
N MET A 194 26.37 28.35 4.46
CA MET A 194 26.29 29.47 3.51
C MET A 194 27.14 30.65 3.98
N ARG A 195 27.05 31.02 5.27
CA ARG A 195 27.89 32.07 5.86
C ARG A 195 29.38 31.80 5.67
N LYS A 196 29.84 30.58 5.92
CA LYS A 196 31.26 30.19 5.73
C LYS A 196 31.69 30.24 4.25
N MET A 197 30.82 29.83 3.33
CA MET A 197 31.12 29.87 1.89
C MET A 197 31.27 31.31 1.36
N PHE A 198 30.41 32.24 1.77
CA PHE A 198 30.51 33.65 1.35
C PHE A 198 31.74 34.36 1.94
N VAL A 199 32.03 34.16 3.24
CA VAL A 199 33.22 34.77 3.87
C VAL A 199 34.52 34.21 3.27
N GLY A 200 34.56 32.93 2.94
CA GLY A 200 35.73 32.30 2.30
C GLY A 200 35.95 32.70 0.84
N SER A 201 34.90 33.15 0.14
CA SER A 201 34.99 33.59 -1.28
C SER A 201 35.36 35.06 -1.43
N ILE A 202 35.17 35.88 -0.40
CA ILE A 202 35.56 37.31 -0.37
C ILE A 202 37.02 37.50 0.07
N ASN A 203 37.60 36.51 0.76
CA ASN A 203 38.98 36.54 1.27
C ASN A 203 40.01 35.86 0.34
N LYS A 204 39.69 35.69 -0.95
CA LYS A 204 40.61 35.23 -2.00
C LYS A 204 40.67 36.27 -3.11
#